data_AF-A0A953PUI3-F1
#
_entry.id   AF-A0A953PUI3-F1
#
_cell.length_a   1.000
_cell.length_b   1.000
_cell.length_c   1.000
_cell.angle_alpha   90.00
_cell.angle_beta   90.00
_cell.angle_gamma   90.00
#
_symmetry.space_group_name_H-M   'P 1'
#
loop_
_entity.id
_entity.type
_entity.pdbx_description
1 polymer ?
#
loop_
_entity_poly.entity_id
_entity_poly.type
_entity_poly.pdbx_seq_one_letter_code
_entity_poly.pdbx_strand_id
1 'polypeptide(L)'
;MKLRSWISLAVLGLLLLLPIGALADQYTISVPNAQLSGTPGPYATVDLVLNGDATITVTVTMLSNFTTFGNGAGNGAFGFNVDGSTAGLNITGLTGQVEGGGVYGGSLSWDPSGGNFDGFGNFDVGIQDGTPGGLLAIITFTVSRDGGFSSASDLYSPNDTGSHFAVHVAPTNGNPTGFAGDGTPTTIPEPGSLMLFGTGLLGLAGFIRRRLKA
;
A
#
# COMPACT_ATOMS: atom_id res chain seq x y z
N MET A 1 -16.43 8.85 50.68
CA MET A 1 -16.78 9.32 49.31
C MET A 1 -15.59 9.50 48.35
N LYS A 2 -14.32 9.59 48.80
CA LYS A 2 -13.18 9.88 47.90
C LYS A 2 -12.71 8.71 47.03
N LEU A 3 -12.88 7.45 47.45
CA LEU A 3 -12.30 6.29 46.75
C LEU A 3 -12.93 5.97 45.38
N ARG A 4 -14.21 6.30 45.17
CA ARG A 4 -14.92 6.02 43.90
C ARG A 4 -14.47 6.92 42.74
N SER A 5 -13.96 8.11 43.03
CA SER A 5 -13.54 9.06 41.99
C SER A 5 -12.20 8.71 41.34
N TRP A 6 -11.33 8.00 42.06
CA TRP A 6 -10.00 7.62 41.59
C TRP A 6 -10.05 6.42 40.65
N ILE A 7 -11.02 5.51 40.87
CA ILE A 7 -11.23 4.34 40.02
C ILE A 7 -11.72 4.78 38.62
N SER A 8 -12.60 5.77 38.52
CA SER A 8 -13.09 6.27 37.22
C SER A 8 -12.01 6.99 36.42
N LEU A 9 -11.09 7.71 37.08
CA LEU A 9 -9.97 8.39 36.39
C LEU A 9 -8.93 7.38 35.88
N ALA A 10 -8.65 6.33 36.65
CA ALA A 10 -7.73 5.26 36.27
C ALA A 10 -8.25 4.43 35.07
N VAL A 11 -9.56 4.15 35.02
CA VAL A 11 -10.18 3.43 33.89
C VAL A 11 -10.16 4.27 32.61
N LEU A 12 -10.37 5.59 32.70
CA LEU A 12 -10.30 6.49 31.54
C LEU A 12 -8.86 6.64 31.01
N GLY A 13 -7.86 6.71 31.90
CA GLY A 13 -6.45 6.72 31.51
C GLY A 13 -5.98 5.42 30.86
N LEU A 14 -6.52 4.27 31.29
CA LEU A 14 -6.18 2.97 30.71
C LEU A 14 -6.80 2.77 29.30
N LEU A 15 -7.94 3.39 29.00
CA LEU A 15 -8.54 3.38 27.65
C LEU A 15 -7.80 4.26 26.62
N LEU A 16 -7.02 5.25 27.08
CA LEU A 16 -6.23 6.14 26.20
C LEU A 16 -4.84 5.57 25.83
N LEU A 17 -4.44 4.46 26.45
CA LEU A 17 -3.18 3.76 26.18
C LEU A 17 -3.34 2.60 25.19
N LEU A 18 -4.47 2.52 24.47
CA LEU A 18 -4.62 1.51 23.43
C LEU A 18 -3.56 1.77 22.36
N PRO A 19 -2.75 0.75 21.99
CA PRO A 19 -1.77 0.91 20.94
C PRO A 19 -2.50 1.33 19.68
N ILE A 20 -2.08 2.46 19.11
CA ILE A 20 -2.45 2.83 17.74
C ILE A 20 -1.79 1.75 16.90
N GLY A 21 -2.55 0.72 16.52
CA GLY A 21 -2.06 -0.31 15.62
C GLY A 21 -1.54 0.35 14.36
N ALA A 22 -0.44 -0.16 13.81
CA ALA A 22 0.05 0.28 12.51
C ALA A 22 -1.13 0.23 11.51
N LEU A 23 -1.47 1.38 10.94
CA LEU A 23 -2.49 1.47 9.91
C LEU A 23 -1.83 0.98 8.62
N ALA A 24 -2.29 -0.18 8.16
CA ALA A 24 -1.92 -0.70 6.85
C ALA A 24 -3.01 -0.29 5.85
N ASP A 25 -2.61 0.41 4.80
CA ASP A 25 -3.50 0.73 3.68
C ASP A 25 -3.33 -0.35 2.60
N GLN A 26 -4.44 -0.92 2.13
CA GLN A 26 -4.43 -1.95 1.10
C GLN A 26 -5.16 -1.49 -0.16
N TYR A 27 -4.51 -1.66 -1.31
CA TYR A 27 -5.03 -1.31 -2.62
C TYR A 27 -5.10 -2.54 -3.53
N THR A 28 -6.07 -2.59 -4.43
CA THR A 28 -6.22 -3.71 -5.38
C THR A 28 -5.91 -3.26 -6.80
N ILE A 29 -5.02 -4.00 -7.46
CA ILE A 29 -4.75 -3.86 -8.89
C ILE A 29 -5.72 -4.76 -9.65
N SER A 30 -6.60 -4.14 -10.45
CA SER A 30 -7.68 -4.87 -11.12
C SER A 30 -8.00 -4.38 -12.53
N VAL A 31 -7.44 -3.26 -12.97
CA VAL A 31 -7.71 -2.69 -14.28
C VAL A 31 -6.62 -3.16 -15.26
N PRO A 32 -6.95 -4.00 -16.26
CA PRO A 32 -5.97 -4.45 -17.24
C PRO A 32 -5.82 -3.49 -18.42
N ASN A 33 -4.67 -3.58 -19.09
CA ASN A 33 -4.55 -3.14 -20.47
C ASN A 33 -5.07 -4.20 -21.47
N ALA A 34 -5.03 -3.89 -22.77
CA ALA A 34 -5.62 -4.74 -23.80
C ALA A 34 -4.97 -6.14 -23.89
N GLN A 35 -3.68 -6.27 -23.57
CA GLN A 35 -2.97 -7.55 -23.60
C GLN A 35 -3.52 -8.56 -22.58
N LEU A 36 -4.07 -8.10 -21.46
CA LEU A 36 -4.64 -8.96 -20.41
C LEU A 36 -6.15 -9.23 -20.59
N SER A 37 -6.76 -8.82 -21.70
CA SER A 37 -8.21 -9.00 -21.94
C SER A 37 -8.70 -10.45 -21.87
N GLY A 38 -7.84 -11.43 -22.14
CA GLY A 38 -8.13 -12.86 -22.01
C GLY A 38 -7.95 -13.44 -20.60
N THR A 39 -7.47 -12.66 -19.64
CA THR A 39 -7.22 -13.09 -18.26
C THR A 39 -7.72 -12.00 -17.29
N PRO A 40 -9.01 -11.96 -16.96
CA PRO A 40 -9.56 -10.92 -16.09
C PRO A 40 -8.99 -11.02 -14.67
N GLY A 41 -8.80 -9.86 -14.04
CA GLY A 41 -8.31 -9.74 -12.67
C GLY A 41 -9.37 -10.07 -11.60
N PRO A 42 -9.11 -9.71 -10.34
CA PRO A 42 -8.00 -8.88 -9.86
C PRO A 42 -6.63 -9.56 -9.98
N TYR A 43 -5.57 -8.76 -10.06
CA TYR A 43 -4.22 -9.22 -10.39
C TYR A 43 -3.27 -9.23 -9.19
N ALA A 44 -3.36 -8.22 -8.33
CA ALA A 44 -2.48 -8.08 -7.17
C ALA A 44 -3.13 -7.21 -6.09
N THR A 45 -2.57 -7.27 -4.88
CA THR A 45 -2.79 -6.28 -3.83
C THR A 45 -1.48 -5.56 -3.51
N VAL A 46 -1.59 -4.30 -3.08
CA VAL A 46 -0.48 -3.49 -2.58
C VAL A 46 -0.80 -3.08 -1.16
N ASP A 47 0.01 -3.50 -0.21
CA ASP A 47 -0.07 -3.12 1.19
C ASP A 47 1.01 -2.08 1.52
N LEU A 48 0.59 -0.95 2.09
CA LEU A 48 1.48 0.11 2.58
C LEU A 48 1.39 0.19 4.10
N VAL A 49 2.52 0.15 4.78
CA VAL A 49 2.60 0.28 6.24
C VAL A 49 3.56 1.39 6.60
N LEU A 50 3.04 2.48 7.18
CA LEU A 50 3.87 3.51 7.77
C LEU A 50 4.49 2.99 9.07
N ASN A 51 5.82 2.90 9.10
CA ASN A 51 6.59 2.43 10.24
C ASN A 51 6.84 3.58 11.24
N GLY A 52 7.16 3.22 12.49
CA GLY A 52 7.42 4.20 13.56
C GLY A 52 8.65 5.08 13.35
N ASP A 53 9.51 4.75 12.38
CA ASP A 53 10.69 5.52 11.97
C ASP A 53 10.43 6.40 10.73
N ALA A 54 9.16 6.61 10.37
CA ALA A 54 8.74 7.40 9.21
C ALA A 54 9.20 6.83 7.85
N THR A 55 9.44 5.52 7.79
CA THR A 55 9.58 4.77 6.52
C THR A 55 8.29 4.05 6.16
N ILE A 56 8.13 3.64 4.90
CA ILE A 56 6.95 2.88 4.46
C ILE A 56 7.39 1.52 3.96
N THR A 57 6.86 0.46 4.57
CA THR A 57 6.98 -0.90 4.05
C THR A 57 5.92 -1.10 2.98
N VAL A 58 6.35 -1.52 1.79
CA VAL A 58 5.50 -1.85 0.65
C VAL A 58 5.54 -3.36 0.44
N THR A 59 4.37 -3.98 0.36
CA THR A 59 4.24 -5.40 -0.04
C THR A 59 3.29 -5.51 -1.21
N VAL A 60 3.79 -5.96 -2.35
CA VAL A 60 3.00 -6.28 -3.54
C VAL A 60 2.78 -7.78 -3.56
N THR A 61 1.53 -8.23 -3.49
CA THR A 61 1.17 -9.64 -3.52
C THR A 61 0.36 -9.93 -4.78
N MET A 62 0.92 -10.73 -5.68
CA MET A 62 0.19 -11.23 -6.84
C MET A 62 -0.89 -12.22 -6.38
N LEU A 63 -2.09 -12.12 -6.95
CA LEU A 63 -3.18 -13.03 -6.66
C LEU A 63 -2.97 -14.37 -7.38
N SER A 64 -3.70 -15.40 -6.92
CA SER A 64 -3.62 -16.75 -7.48
C SER A 64 -3.77 -16.74 -9.01
N ASN A 65 -2.89 -17.48 -9.69
CA ASN A 65 -2.74 -17.55 -11.14
C ASN A 65 -2.03 -16.36 -11.82
N PHE A 66 -1.46 -15.44 -11.03
CA PHE A 66 -0.66 -14.34 -11.55
C PHE A 66 0.70 -14.30 -10.86
N THR A 67 1.69 -13.87 -11.64
CA THR A 67 3.03 -13.53 -11.16
C THR A 67 3.43 -12.21 -11.81
N THR A 68 4.50 -11.59 -11.34
CA THR A 68 5.07 -10.39 -11.95
C THR A 68 6.53 -10.61 -12.30
N PHE A 69 6.98 -9.88 -13.32
CA PHE A 69 8.35 -9.83 -13.82
C PHE A 69 8.51 -8.50 -14.55
N GLY A 70 9.73 -8.09 -14.89
CA GLY A 70 9.91 -6.90 -15.72
C GLY A 70 11.28 -6.28 -15.53
N ASN A 71 11.98 -6.04 -16.63
CA ASN A 71 13.32 -5.45 -16.63
C ASN A 71 13.42 -4.40 -17.74
N GLY A 72 13.74 -3.17 -17.37
CA GLY A 72 14.10 -2.12 -18.30
C GLY A 72 13.76 -0.73 -17.79
N ALA A 73 14.58 0.25 -18.17
CA ALA A 73 14.25 1.67 -18.01
C ALA A 73 12.95 1.93 -18.80
N GLY A 74 11.87 2.26 -18.09
CA GLY A 74 10.54 2.35 -18.70
C GLY A 74 9.62 1.17 -18.40
N ASN A 75 10.10 -0.06 -18.20
CA ASN A 75 9.28 -1.26 -18.04
C ASN A 75 9.75 -2.09 -16.84
N GLY A 76 9.24 -1.75 -15.64
CA GLY A 76 9.54 -2.47 -14.41
C GLY A 76 8.49 -3.55 -14.07
N ALA A 77 8.80 -4.38 -13.08
CA ALA A 77 7.85 -5.30 -12.47
C ALA A 77 6.72 -4.55 -11.75
N PHE A 78 7.05 -3.47 -11.02
CA PHE A 78 6.09 -2.68 -10.25
C PHE A 78 6.44 -1.19 -10.32
N GLY A 79 5.44 -0.33 -10.52
CA GLY A 79 5.57 1.12 -10.59
C GLY A 79 4.71 1.82 -9.56
N PHE A 80 5.24 2.88 -8.95
CA PHE A 80 4.54 3.73 -7.99
C PHE A 80 5.04 5.17 -8.03
N ASN A 81 4.23 6.11 -7.51
CA ASN A 81 4.58 7.52 -7.40
C ASN A 81 4.74 7.94 -5.94
N VAL A 82 5.39 9.08 -5.74
CA VAL A 82 5.58 9.66 -4.41
C VAL A 82 4.99 11.06 -4.38
N ASP A 83 4.24 11.38 -3.32
CA ASP A 83 3.76 12.74 -3.13
C ASP A 83 4.93 13.68 -2.83
N GLY A 84 5.07 14.71 -3.67
CA GLY A 84 6.15 15.69 -3.62
C GLY A 84 7.36 15.31 -4.48
N SER A 85 8.54 15.26 -3.87
CA SER A 85 9.83 15.12 -4.55
C SER A 85 10.46 13.75 -4.30
N THR A 86 11.08 13.16 -5.33
CA THR A 86 11.88 11.93 -5.24
C THR A 86 13.32 12.18 -4.76
N ALA A 87 13.75 13.44 -4.62
CA ALA A 87 15.07 13.77 -4.07
C ALA A 87 15.22 13.20 -2.65
N GLY A 88 16.34 12.51 -2.40
CA GLY A 88 16.61 11.86 -1.11
C GLY A 88 15.84 10.56 -0.88
N LEU A 89 15.06 10.09 -1.86
CA LEU A 89 14.37 8.80 -1.77
C LEU A 89 15.37 7.64 -1.81
N ASN A 90 15.11 6.63 -1.00
CA ASN A 90 15.90 5.40 -0.97
C ASN A 90 15.00 4.19 -0.76
N ILE A 91 15.39 3.06 -1.36
CA ILE A 91 14.71 1.77 -1.19
C ILE A 91 15.69 0.75 -0.64
N THR A 92 15.27 0.08 0.44
CA THR A 92 16.05 -0.95 1.13
C THR A 92 15.21 -2.20 1.36
N GLY A 93 15.86 -3.30 1.74
CA GLY A 93 15.16 -4.56 2.04
C GLY A 93 14.39 -5.15 0.85
N LEU A 94 14.75 -4.76 -0.38
CA LEU A 94 14.07 -5.20 -1.59
C LEU A 94 14.28 -6.70 -1.79
N THR A 95 13.21 -7.45 -1.64
CA THR A 95 13.18 -8.92 -1.69
C THR A 95 12.01 -9.39 -2.53
N GLY A 96 12.18 -10.57 -3.12
CA GLY A 96 11.15 -11.25 -3.91
C GLY A 96 10.88 -12.64 -3.38
N GLN A 97 9.66 -13.13 -3.57
CA GLN A 97 9.31 -14.52 -3.35
C GLN A 97 8.66 -15.09 -4.60
N VAL A 98 8.98 -16.35 -4.91
CA VAL A 98 8.34 -17.11 -5.99
C VAL A 98 7.04 -17.75 -5.50
N GLU A 99 6.20 -18.21 -6.42
CA GLU A 99 5.01 -18.98 -6.08
C GLU A 99 5.38 -20.21 -5.20
N GLY A 100 4.60 -20.46 -4.16
CA GLY A 100 4.91 -21.49 -3.16
C GLY A 100 5.83 -21.04 -2.01
N GLY A 101 6.24 -19.76 -1.98
CA GLY A 101 6.90 -19.13 -0.83
C GLY A 101 8.42 -19.29 -0.79
N GLY A 102 9.05 -19.76 -1.88
CA GLY A 102 10.50 -19.79 -2.00
C GLY A 102 11.09 -18.38 -2.12
N VAL A 103 12.32 -18.19 -1.62
CA VAL A 103 13.06 -16.94 -1.83
C VAL A 103 13.43 -16.82 -3.30
N TYR A 104 13.19 -15.64 -3.89
CA TYR A 104 13.60 -15.36 -5.25
C TYR A 104 15.13 -15.33 -5.37
N GLY A 105 15.68 -16.12 -6.28
CA GLY A 105 17.13 -16.25 -6.48
C GLY A 105 17.74 -15.21 -7.43
N GLY A 106 16.91 -14.43 -8.14
CA GLY A 106 17.37 -13.35 -9.00
C GLY A 106 17.67 -12.06 -8.24
N SER A 107 18.25 -11.07 -8.93
CA SER A 107 18.51 -9.75 -8.36
C SER A 107 17.32 -8.82 -8.59
N LEU A 108 16.79 -8.22 -7.54
CA LEU A 108 15.88 -7.07 -7.66
C LEU A 108 16.67 -5.76 -7.53
N SER A 109 16.23 -4.74 -8.26
CA SER A 109 16.74 -3.39 -8.13
C SER A 109 15.59 -2.39 -8.29
N TRP A 110 15.88 -1.10 -8.14
CA TRP A 110 14.90 -0.05 -8.33
C TRP A 110 15.51 1.08 -9.17
N ASP A 111 14.65 1.76 -9.92
CA ASP A 111 15.00 2.86 -10.79
C ASP A 111 14.32 4.16 -10.30
N PRO A 112 15.08 5.15 -9.79
CA PRO A 112 14.55 6.44 -9.35
C PRO A 112 14.10 7.34 -10.50
N SER A 113 14.39 6.98 -11.75
CA SER A 113 13.86 7.65 -12.94
C SER A 113 12.53 7.06 -13.41
N GLY A 114 12.11 5.95 -12.79
CA GLY A 114 10.81 5.35 -13.00
C GLY A 114 10.62 4.73 -14.38
N GLY A 115 9.42 4.88 -14.94
CA GLY A 115 9.12 4.31 -16.25
C GLY A 115 7.66 4.37 -16.70
N ASN A 116 7.41 4.10 -17.98
CA ASN A 116 6.10 4.06 -18.59
C ASN A 116 5.49 2.66 -18.56
N PHE A 117 4.41 2.46 -17.80
CA PHE A 117 3.70 1.18 -17.79
C PHE A 117 2.58 1.26 -18.81
N ASP A 118 2.62 0.39 -19.84
CA ASP A 118 1.79 0.47 -21.03
C ASP A 118 0.28 0.53 -20.71
N GLY A 119 -0.32 1.70 -20.96
CA GLY A 119 -1.72 2.01 -20.68
C GLY A 119 -1.98 2.72 -19.34
N PHE A 120 -0.97 2.84 -18.48
CA PHE A 120 -1.07 3.40 -17.12
C PHE A 120 -0.15 4.59 -16.87
N GLY A 121 0.56 5.08 -17.89
CA GLY A 121 1.36 6.30 -17.80
C GLY A 121 2.74 6.11 -17.19
N ASN A 122 3.38 7.23 -16.86
CA ASN A 122 4.71 7.25 -16.26
C ASN A 122 4.61 7.19 -14.73
N PHE A 123 5.56 6.51 -14.11
CA PHE A 123 5.71 6.45 -12.66
C PHE A 123 7.05 7.04 -12.22
N ASP A 124 7.10 7.58 -11.01
CA ASP A 124 8.32 8.14 -10.42
C ASP A 124 9.38 7.07 -10.14
N VAL A 125 8.93 5.90 -9.70
CA VAL A 125 9.81 4.80 -9.29
C VAL A 125 9.35 3.49 -9.93
N GLY A 126 10.32 2.73 -10.45
CA GLY A 126 10.10 1.39 -10.98
C GLY A 126 10.94 0.36 -10.25
N ILE A 127 10.33 -0.72 -9.77
CA ILE A 127 11.03 -1.92 -9.30
C ILE A 127 11.35 -2.80 -10.50
N GLN A 128 12.60 -3.23 -10.58
CA GLN A 128 13.17 -3.98 -11.69
C GLN A 128 13.52 -5.39 -11.24
N ASP A 129 13.06 -6.37 -12.00
CA ASP A 129 13.55 -7.74 -11.94
C ASP A 129 14.77 -7.86 -12.86
N GLY A 130 15.95 -8.00 -12.29
CA GLY A 130 17.21 -8.12 -13.04
C GLY A 130 17.34 -9.41 -13.86
N THR A 131 16.40 -10.36 -13.72
CA THR A 131 16.45 -11.65 -14.43
C THR A 131 15.31 -11.75 -15.44
N PRO A 132 15.60 -11.90 -16.75
CA PRO A 132 14.54 -12.16 -17.73
C PRO A 132 13.74 -13.42 -17.36
N GLY A 133 12.44 -13.26 -17.14
CA GLY A 133 11.53 -14.37 -16.79
C GLY A 133 11.49 -14.74 -15.31
N GLY A 134 11.98 -13.89 -14.41
CA GLY A 134 11.83 -14.07 -12.97
C GLY A 134 10.38 -13.89 -12.51
N LEU A 135 9.66 -14.99 -12.36
CA LEU A 135 8.26 -14.94 -11.91
C LEU A 135 8.19 -14.76 -10.40
N LEU A 136 7.77 -13.58 -9.97
CA LEU A 136 7.59 -13.19 -8.58
C LEU A 136 6.12 -13.27 -8.20
N ALA A 137 5.83 -13.88 -7.05
CA ALA A 137 4.52 -13.85 -6.42
C ALA A 137 4.40 -12.70 -5.41
N ILE A 138 5.50 -12.36 -4.72
CA ILE A 138 5.53 -11.27 -3.75
C ILE A 138 6.79 -10.42 -3.97
N ILE A 139 6.64 -9.10 -3.87
CA ILE A 139 7.73 -8.14 -3.80
C ILE A 139 7.56 -7.35 -2.49
N THR A 140 8.61 -7.27 -1.68
CA THR A 140 8.60 -6.49 -0.43
C THR A 140 9.82 -5.59 -0.36
N PHE A 141 9.62 -4.34 0.06
CA PHE A 141 10.69 -3.37 0.28
C PHE A 141 10.28 -2.28 1.27
N THR A 142 11.25 -1.51 1.72
CA THR A 142 11.04 -0.33 2.57
C THR A 142 11.51 0.91 1.83
N VAL A 143 10.62 1.91 1.72
CA VAL A 143 10.90 3.23 1.16
C VAL A 143 11.19 4.21 2.28
N SER A 144 12.23 5.01 2.12
CA SER A 144 12.54 6.15 2.98
C SER A 144 12.84 7.39 2.14
N ARG A 145 12.75 8.56 2.77
CA ARG A 145 13.16 9.84 2.17
C ARG A 145 13.72 10.79 3.23
N ASP A 146 14.45 11.81 2.80
CA ASP A 146 14.89 12.89 3.68
C ASP A 146 13.68 13.55 4.38
N GLY A 147 13.73 13.65 5.71
CA GLY A 147 12.62 14.16 6.53
C GLY A 147 11.49 13.15 6.83
N GLY A 148 11.50 11.97 6.20
CA GLY A 148 10.54 10.90 6.46
C GLY A 148 9.16 11.08 5.81
N PHE A 149 8.32 10.06 5.96
CA PHE A 149 6.92 10.06 5.56
C PHE A 149 6.01 10.39 6.74
N SER A 150 4.90 11.06 6.43
CA SER A 150 3.89 11.44 7.42
C SER A 150 2.63 10.55 7.34
N SER A 151 2.42 9.91 6.18
CA SER A 151 1.32 9.01 5.91
C SER A 151 1.76 7.89 4.97
N ALA A 152 1.16 6.70 5.06
CA ALA A 152 1.36 5.64 4.07
C ALA A 152 0.88 6.09 2.67
N SER A 153 -0.14 6.94 2.61
CA SER A 153 -0.64 7.55 1.37
C SER A 153 0.37 8.46 0.66
N ASP A 154 1.50 8.79 1.29
CA ASP A 154 2.57 9.56 0.63
C ASP A 154 3.21 8.78 -0.55
N LEU A 155 2.95 7.45 -0.67
CA LEU A 155 3.27 6.64 -1.86
C LEU A 155 2.06 6.33 -2.75
N TYR A 156 0.90 6.93 -2.46
CA TYR A 156 -0.34 6.76 -3.22
C TYR A 156 -0.68 8.06 -3.94
N SER A 157 0.27 8.55 -4.75
CA SER A 157 0.07 9.73 -5.60
C SER A 157 -0.33 9.30 -7.02
N PRO A 158 -1.35 9.90 -7.64
CA PRO A 158 -1.71 9.58 -9.02
C PRO A 158 -0.68 10.18 -9.99
N ASN A 159 -0.40 9.47 -11.08
CA ASN A 159 0.28 10.07 -12.23
C ASN A 159 -0.70 10.84 -13.14
N ASP A 160 -0.20 11.35 -14.27
CA ASP A 160 -0.98 12.10 -15.27
C ASP A 160 -2.19 11.33 -15.85
N THR A 161 -2.22 10.01 -15.70
CA THR A 161 -3.35 9.16 -16.15
C THR A 161 -4.30 8.77 -15.01
N GLY A 162 -4.01 9.19 -13.78
CA GLY A 162 -4.81 8.87 -12.59
C GLY A 162 -4.49 7.52 -11.95
N SER A 163 -3.44 6.82 -12.40
CA SER A 163 -2.98 5.55 -11.83
C SER A 163 -2.00 5.81 -10.68
N HIS A 164 -2.12 5.06 -9.58
CA HIS A 164 -1.21 5.18 -8.42
C HIS A 164 -0.17 4.05 -8.44
N PHE A 165 -0.61 2.87 -8.90
CA PHE A 165 0.24 1.70 -9.04
C PHE A 165 0.04 1.04 -10.39
N ALA A 166 1.11 0.43 -10.90
CA ALA A 166 1.04 -0.48 -12.02
C ALA A 166 1.97 -1.68 -11.81
N VAL A 167 1.62 -2.81 -12.39
CA VAL A 167 2.39 -4.05 -12.31
C VAL A 167 2.43 -4.71 -13.70
N HIS A 168 3.57 -5.27 -14.06
CA HIS A 168 3.68 -6.11 -15.24
C HIS A 168 3.30 -7.54 -14.84
N VAL A 169 2.14 -7.98 -15.32
CA VAL A 169 1.49 -9.24 -14.99
C VAL A 169 1.89 -10.34 -15.98
N ALA A 170 2.26 -11.49 -15.45
CA ALA A 170 2.36 -12.77 -16.13
C ALA A 170 1.29 -13.74 -15.61
N PRO A 171 0.23 -14.03 -16.39
CA PRO A 171 -0.68 -15.14 -16.12
C PRO A 171 0.05 -16.48 -16.09
N THR A 172 -0.22 -17.32 -15.09
CA THR A 172 0.43 -18.65 -14.96
C THR A 172 -0.14 -19.69 -15.92
N ASN A 173 -1.25 -19.40 -16.57
CA ASN A 173 -1.93 -20.27 -17.54
C ASN A 173 -1.33 -20.18 -18.98
N GLY A 174 -0.25 -19.42 -19.17
CA GLY A 174 0.40 -19.25 -20.46
C GLY A 174 -0.26 -18.22 -21.39
N ASN A 175 -1.28 -17.50 -20.92
CA ASN A 175 -1.82 -16.35 -21.65
C ASN A 175 -0.78 -15.23 -21.78
N PRO A 176 -0.96 -14.31 -22.76
CA PRO A 176 -0.07 -13.17 -22.92
C PRO A 176 0.11 -12.36 -21.63
N THR A 177 1.33 -11.88 -21.42
CA THR A 177 1.66 -10.93 -20.35
C THR A 177 1.17 -9.53 -20.72
N GLY A 178 0.92 -8.69 -19.73
CA GLY A 178 0.55 -7.30 -19.95
C GLY A 178 0.61 -6.50 -18.67
N PHE A 179 0.08 -5.29 -18.67
CA PHE A 179 0.12 -4.42 -17.51
C PHE A 179 -1.27 -4.28 -16.88
N ALA A 180 -1.29 -4.10 -15.57
CA ALA A 180 -2.49 -3.77 -14.84
C ALA A 180 -2.21 -2.67 -13.81
N GLY A 181 -3.22 -1.85 -13.55
CA GLY A 181 -3.19 -0.79 -12.53
C GLY A 181 -4.34 -0.89 -11.54
N ASP A 182 -4.29 -0.02 -10.53
CA ASP A 182 -5.36 0.16 -9.54
C ASP A 182 -6.58 0.92 -10.10
N GLY A 183 -6.40 1.61 -11.22
CA GLY A 183 -7.43 2.42 -11.87
C GLY A 183 -7.67 3.75 -11.15
N THR A 184 -8.69 4.50 -11.57
CA THR A 184 -9.09 5.70 -10.84
C THR A 184 -9.73 5.30 -9.50
N PRO A 185 -9.27 5.81 -8.35
CA PRO A 185 -9.74 5.40 -7.04
C PRO A 185 -11.26 5.59 -6.98
N THR A 186 -11.96 4.49 -6.72
CA THR A 186 -13.31 4.59 -6.18
C THR A 186 -13.13 5.10 -4.75
N THR A 187 -13.76 6.23 -4.42
CA THR A 187 -13.66 6.82 -3.08
C THR A 187 -14.01 5.76 -2.05
N ILE A 188 -13.01 5.24 -1.33
CA ILE A 188 -13.25 4.30 -0.24
C ILE A 188 -13.99 5.10 0.83
N PRO A 189 -15.22 4.71 1.22
CA PRO A 189 -15.92 5.40 2.28
C PRO A 189 -15.06 5.36 3.54
N GLU A 190 -14.83 6.52 4.14
CA GLU A 190 -14.09 6.65 5.40
C GLU A 190 -14.54 5.55 6.38
N PRO A 191 -13.62 4.87 7.08
CA PRO A 191 -14.00 3.76 7.95
C PRO A 191 -15.10 4.20 8.92
N GLY A 192 -16.19 3.44 8.98
CA GLY A 192 -17.30 3.72 9.91
C GLY A 192 -16.86 3.89 11.37
N SER A 193 -15.62 3.48 11.70
CA SER A 193 -14.89 3.78 12.92
C SER A 193 -14.79 5.28 13.26
N LEU A 194 -14.60 6.20 12.30
CA LEU A 194 -14.59 7.65 12.59
C LEU A 194 -15.98 8.16 12.97
N MET A 195 -17.00 7.67 12.28
CA MET A 195 -18.39 7.94 12.62
C MET A 195 -18.76 7.30 13.97
N LEU A 196 -18.29 6.09 14.27
CA LEU A 196 -18.49 5.41 15.54
C LEU A 196 -17.77 6.11 16.69
N PHE A 197 -16.55 6.61 16.44
CA PHE A 197 -15.79 7.40 17.39
C PHE A 197 -16.50 8.74 17.68
N GLY A 198 -16.93 9.46 16.65
CA GLY A 198 -17.68 10.70 16.78
C GLY A 198 -19.01 10.50 17.53
N THR A 199 -19.78 9.46 17.16
CA THR A 199 -21.04 9.14 17.85
C THR A 199 -20.82 8.65 19.29
N GLY A 200 -19.74 7.92 19.55
CA GLY A 200 -19.31 7.54 20.90
C GLY A 200 -19.00 8.75 21.78
N LEU A 201 -18.29 9.75 21.24
CA LEU A 201 -17.96 10.99 21.95
C LEU A 201 -19.22 11.78 22.30
N LEU A 202 -20.17 11.89 21.36
CA LEU A 202 -21.46 12.55 21.58
C LEU A 202 -22.31 11.81 22.62
N GLY A 203 -22.32 10.48 22.59
CA GLY A 203 -22.98 9.64 23.59
C GLY A 203 -22.42 9.85 25.00
N LEU A 204 -21.09 9.90 25.13
CA LEU A 204 -20.40 10.17 26.39
C LEU A 204 -20.71 11.57 26.92
N ALA A 205 -20.65 12.59 26.06
CA ALA A 205 -21.00 13.97 26.43
C ALA A 205 -22.45 14.08 26.92
N GLY A 206 -23.39 13.39 26.25
CA GLY A 206 -24.79 13.31 26.67
C GLY A 206 -24.96 12.67 28.05
N PHE A 207 -24.25 11.57 28.32
CA PHE A 207 -24.26 10.89 29.61
C PHE A 207 -23.72 11.77 30.75
N ILE A 208 -22.60 12.46 30.53
CA ILE A 208 -22.01 13.38 31.52
C ILE A 208 -22.97 14.52 31.83
N ARG A 209 -23.61 15.12 30.81
CA ARG A 209 -24.59 16.20 31.00
C ARG A 209 -25.77 15.78 31.87
N ARG A 210 -26.23 14.53 31.76
CA ARG A 210 -27.32 13.99 32.58
C ARG A 210 -26.92 13.83 34.04
N ARG A 211 -25.66 13.45 34.30
CA ARG A 211 -25.12 13.27 35.67
C ARG A 211 -24.88 14.58 36.40
N LEU A 212 -24.56 15.67 35.69
CA LEU A 212 -24.32 16.98 36.31
C LEU A 212 -25.61 17.75 36.65
N LYS A 213 -26.76 17.34 36.10
CA LYS A 213 -28.07 17.96 36.33
C LYS A 213 -28.94 17.20 37.35
N ALA A 214 -28.48 16.06 37.84
CA ALA A 214 -29.14 15.25 38.86
C ALA A 214 -28.35 15.35 40.17
#